data_AF-A0ABD0LAE9-F1
#
_entry.id   AF-A0ABD0LAE9-F1
#
_cell.length_a   1.000
_cell.length_b   1.000
_cell.length_c   1.000
_cell.angle_alpha   90.00
_cell.angle_beta   90.00
_cell.angle_gamma   90.00
#
_symmetry.space_group_name_H-M   'P 1'
#
loop_
_entity.id
_entity.type
_entity.pdbx_description
1 polymer ?
#
loop_
_entity_poly.entity_id
_entity_poly.type
_entity_poly.pdbx_seq_one_letter_code
_entity_poly.pdbx_strand_id
1 'polypeptide(L)'
;MTSVQKFVGKAGSSTGDKGMVVYNFLPTISAAIGGFTPQRYVWRICIAMHAPQRIMAAVAYYIFHTSVHLSHRNELYRTLAALVSLLHVIEVMSLVGLSMISSTENGKLHEGLFISFMASALFYMLLTIILMRWGRFGKDSHPSHEERTSLQYKTRLFIFNITVFVVAVYFFWRHNKYCEPGVYSYFALGEYLVVLSNIAYQSLAVMDFRKSCIVMFDLGSPNPEDSEPYFHMPYRQKSVGVFGTDYV
;
A
#
# COMPACT_ATOMS: atom_id res chain seq x y z
N MET A 1 19.25 0.83 30.73
CA MET A 1 19.71 1.57 29.53
C MET A 1 20.51 0.62 28.61
N THR A 2 19.99 -0.59 28.35
CA THR A 2 20.78 -1.70 27.77
C THR A 2 19.91 -2.73 27.03
N SER A 3 18.81 -2.33 26.38
CA SER A 3 17.96 -3.28 25.64
C SER A 3 18.41 -3.54 24.18
N VAL A 4 19.52 -2.94 23.72
CA VAL A 4 19.83 -2.86 22.28
C VAL A 4 21.14 -3.55 21.88
N GLN A 5 21.82 -4.26 22.79
CA GLN A 5 23.10 -4.93 22.46
C GLN A 5 23.00 -6.40 22.04
N LYS A 6 21.82 -6.91 21.68
CA LYS A 6 21.58 -8.36 21.56
C LYS A 6 21.41 -8.87 20.13
N PHE A 7 22.24 -8.37 19.24
CA PHE A 7 22.48 -9.00 17.94
C PHE A 7 23.90 -9.57 17.94
N VAL A 8 24.20 -10.47 18.90
CA VAL A 8 25.48 -11.19 18.92
C VAL A 8 25.43 -12.31 17.88
N GLY A 9 25.80 -11.96 16.65
CA GLY A 9 26.89 -12.61 15.92
C GLY A 9 26.76 -14.05 15.40
N LYS A 10 25.72 -14.84 15.71
CA LYS A 10 25.54 -16.16 15.08
C LYS A 10 24.08 -16.44 14.77
N ALA A 11 23.81 -16.84 13.53
CA ALA A 11 22.52 -17.38 13.12
C ALA A 11 22.15 -18.53 14.08
N GLY A 12 21.15 -18.30 14.92
CA GLY A 12 20.63 -19.32 15.85
C GLY A 12 20.79 -19.03 17.34
N SER A 13 21.27 -17.87 17.77
CA SER A 13 21.28 -17.48 19.19
C SER A 13 20.75 -16.06 19.43
N SER A 14 19.87 -15.87 20.41
CA SER A 14 19.46 -14.54 20.88
C SER A 14 19.66 -14.41 22.38
N THR A 15 19.76 -13.18 22.87
CA THR A 15 20.00 -12.91 24.29
C THR A 15 18.77 -12.24 24.91
N GLY A 16 18.20 -12.81 25.98
CA GLY A 16 17.07 -12.23 26.73
C GLY A 16 17.50 -11.19 27.77
N ASP A 17 16.58 -10.40 28.37
CA ASP A 17 16.92 -9.17 29.14
C ASP A 17 17.80 -9.44 30.38
N LYS A 18 17.78 -10.69 30.83
CA LYS A 18 18.64 -11.23 31.87
C LYS A 18 20.06 -11.60 31.40
N GLY A 19 20.43 -11.28 30.16
CA GLY A 19 21.75 -11.58 29.59
C GLY A 19 21.96 -13.05 29.21
N MET A 20 20.93 -13.90 29.28
CA MET A 20 21.03 -15.33 28.94
C MET A 20 20.95 -15.54 27.43
N VAL A 21 21.91 -16.28 26.88
CA VAL A 21 21.93 -16.70 25.48
C VAL A 21 21.06 -17.94 25.31
N VAL A 22 20.09 -17.89 24.40
CA VAL A 22 19.20 -19.01 24.10
C VAL A 22 19.22 -19.35 22.62
N TYR A 23 19.03 -20.64 22.33
CA TYR A 23 19.02 -21.15 20.98
C TYR A 23 17.69 -20.84 20.26
N ASN A 24 17.79 -20.53 18.97
CA ASN A 24 16.67 -20.22 18.07
C ASN A 24 16.87 -20.88 16.72
N PHE A 25 15.77 -21.30 16.09
CA PHE A 25 15.80 -21.99 14.80
C PHE A 25 15.71 -20.99 13.62
N LEU A 26 14.95 -19.91 13.79
CA LEU A 26 14.73 -18.87 12.76
C LEU A 26 15.39 -17.54 13.18
N PRO A 27 16.28 -16.96 12.36
CA PRO A 27 16.77 -15.60 12.58
C PRO A 27 15.70 -14.58 12.17
N THR A 28 15.73 -13.39 12.77
CA THR A 28 14.91 -12.25 12.34
C THR A 28 15.40 -11.69 11.01
N ILE A 29 14.55 -10.93 10.31
CA ILE A 29 14.92 -10.29 9.03
C ILE A 29 16.15 -9.41 9.19
N SER A 30 16.17 -8.57 10.24
CA SER A 30 17.30 -7.68 10.53
C SER A 30 18.58 -8.45 10.88
N ALA A 31 18.48 -9.58 11.60
CA ALA A 31 19.64 -10.42 11.88
C ALA A 31 20.16 -11.14 10.63
N ALA A 32 19.25 -11.61 9.77
CA ALA A 32 19.60 -12.23 8.50
C ALA A 32 20.33 -11.23 7.58
N ILE A 33 19.81 -10.02 7.40
CA ILE A 33 20.40 -9.05 6.45
C ILE A 33 21.63 -8.34 7.01
N GLY A 34 21.74 -8.19 8.34
CA GLY A 34 22.84 -7.47 8.97
C GLY A 34 24.17 -8.22 9.03
N GLY A 35 24.15 -9.56 9.12
CA GLY A 35 25.32 -10.34 9.55
C GLY A 35 26.19 -10.97 8.46
N PHE A 36 25.68 -11.19 7.25
CA PHE A 36 26.40 -11.99 6.23
C PHE A 36 26.42 -11.33 4.85
N THR A 37 27.59 -11.34 4.22
CA THR A 37 27.77 -11.10 2.77
C THR A 37 27.80 -12.47 2.08
N PRO A 38 27.10 -12.70 0.94
CA PRO A 38 26.55 -11.75 -0.04
C PRO A 38 25.09 -11.34 0.16
N GLN A 39 24.32 -12.01 1.04
CA GLN A 39 22.87 -11.81 1.17
C GLN A 39 22.45 -10.35 1.46
N ARG A 40 23.25 -9.60 2.23
CA ARG A 40 23.02 -8.15 2.46
C ARG A 40 22.95 -7.34 1.16
N TYR A 41 23.80 -7.63 0.18
CA TYR A 41 23.83 -6.91 -1.09
C TYR A 41 22.65 -7.27 -1.98
N VAL A 42 22.32 -8.56 -2.08
CA VAL A 42 21.15 -9.03 -2.82
C VAL A 42 19.88 -8.36 -2.28
N TRP A 43 19.71 -8.35 -0.96
CA TRP A 43 18.58 -7.68 -0.31
C TRP A 43 18.49 -6.19 -0.67
N ARG A 44 19.60 -5.46 -0.54
CA ARG A 44 19.64 -4.02 -0.82
C ARG A 44 19.32 -3.70 -2.28
N ILE A 45 19.81 -4.51 -3.23
CA ILE A 45 19.49 -4.35 -4.65
C ILE A 45 18.00 -4.58 -4.89
N CYS A 46 17.41 -5.62 -4.31
CA CYS A 46 15.97 -5.87 -4.41
C CYS A 46 15.15 -4.69 -3.86
N ILE A 47 15.48 -4.19 -2.67
CA ILE A 47 14.79 -3.03 -2.08
C ILE A 47 14.97 -1.76 -2.92
N ALA A 48 16.18 -1.50 -3.42
CA ALA A 48 16.47 -0.35 -4.26
C ALA A 48 15.72 -0.41 -5.60
N MET A 49 15.56 -1.60 -6.18
CA MET A 49 14.77 -1.81 -7.39
C MET A 49 13.28 -1.61 -7.13
N HIS A 50 12.79 -2.05 -5.98
CA HIS A 50 11.37 -1.96 -5.63
C HIS A 50 10.93 -0.57 -5.13
N ALA A 51 11.80 0.18 -4.47
CA ALA A 51 11.42 1.47 -3.88
C ALA A 51 10.84 2.48 -4.89
N PRO A 52 11.45 2.72 -6.08
CA PRO A 52 10.89 3.64 -7.07
C PRO A 52 9.51 3.20 -7.58
N GLN A 53 9.33 1.91 -7.81
CA GLN A 53 8.07 1.33 -8.29
C GLN A 53 6.94 1.58 -7.28
N ARG A 54 7.26 1.47 -5.98
CA ARG A 54 6.32 1.73 -4.88
C ARG A 54 5.99 3.22 -4.75
N ILE A 55 6.97 4.10 -4.91
CA ILE A 55 6.75 5.56 -4.91
C ILE A 55 5.84 5.96 -6.09
N MET A 56 6.08 5.40 -7.27
CA MET A 56 5.22 5.61 -8.44
C MET A 56 3.77 5.14 -8.18
N ALA A 57 3.60 3.98 -7.54
CA ALA A 57 2.27 3.51 -7.13
C ALA A 57 1.58 4.44 -6.12
N ALA A 58 2.32 5.10 -5.21
CA ALA A 58 1.77 6.10 -4.29
C ALA A 58 1.19 7.30 -5.05
N VAL A 59 1.92 7.81 -6.04
CA VAL A 59 1.44 8.90 -6.91
C VAL A 59 0.21 8.47 -7.71
N ALA A 60 0.22 7.26 -8.27
CA ALA A 60 -0.91 6.72 -9.00
C ALA A 60 -2.17 6.61 -8.13
N TYR A 61 -2.03 6.15 -6.88
CA TYR A 61 -3.14 6.14 -5.92
C TYR A 61 -3.64 7.53 -5.57
N TYR A 62 -2.75 8.50 -5.40
CA TYR A 62 -3.14 9.88 -5.15
C TYR A 62 -4.00 10.44 -6.29
N ILE A 63 -3.58 10.24 -7.54
CA ILE A 63 -4.34 10.65 -8.73
C ILE A 63 -5.67 9.89 -8.81
N PHE A 64 -5.65 8.57 -8.56
CA PHE A 64 -6.84 7.71 -8.58
C PHE A 64 -7.88 8.09 -7.54
N HIS A 65 -7.45 8.49 -6.34
CA HIS A 65 -8.38 8.97 -5.32
C HIS A 65 -8.86 10.37 -5.66
N THR A 66 -7.99 11.29 -6.05
CA THR A 66 -8.37 12.69 -6.32
C THR A 66 -9.23 12.90 -7.57
N SER A 67 -9.30 11.94 -8.49
CA SER A 67 -10.24 11.96 -9.62
C SER A 67 -11.70 11.74 -9.22
N VAL A 68 -11.97 11.31 -7.98
CA VAL A 68 -13.34 11.13 -7.47
C VAL A 68 -13.83 12.44 -6.83
N HIS A 69 -14.87 13.04 -7.40
CA HIS A 69 -15.46 14.29 -6.90
C HIS A 69 -16.64 14.04 -5.95
N LEU A 70 -16.44 14.22 -4.64
CA LEU A 70 -17.52 14.16 -3.64
C LEU A 70 -18.08 15.57 -3.37
N SER A 71 -19.26 15.86 -3.92
CA SER A 71 -19.92 17.19 -3.89
C SER A 71 -19.77 17.99 -2.58
N HIS A 72 -20.13 17.44 -1.42
CA HIS A 72 -20.15 18.19 -0.14
C HIS A 72 -18.95 17.95 0.79
N ARG A 73 -18.07 16.98 0.50
CA ARG A 73 -16.93 16.59 1.39
C ARG A 73 -15.60 16.44 0.65
N ASN A 74 -15.46 17.10 -0.49
CA ASN A 74 -14.31 16.93 -1.38
C ASN A 74 -12.98 17.29 -0.72
N GLU A 75 -12.94 18.35 0.10
CA GLU A 75 -11.69 18.79 0.73
C GLU A 75 -11.13 17.76 1.70
N LEU A 76 -11.95 17.27 2.65
CA LEU A 76 -11.54 16.23 3.59
C LEU A 76 -11.06 14.96 2.87
N TYR A 77 -11.76 14.56 1.82
CA TYR A 77 -11.40 13.39 1.03
C TYR A 77 -10.05 13.57 0.30
N ARG A 78 -9.79 14.76 -0.26
CA ARG A 78 -8.49 15.10 -0.87
C ARG A 78 -7.36 15.16 0.16
N THR A 79 -7.61 15.73 1.34
CA THR A 79 -6.62 15.75 2.43
C THR A 79 -6.27 14.33 2.90
N LEU A 80 -7.27 13.46 3.03
CA LEU A 80 -7.03 12.05 3.39
C LEU A 80 -6.28 11.31 2.28
N ALA A 81 -6.58 11.57 1.00
CA ALA A 81 -5.83 10.99 -0.12
C ALA A 81 -4.35 11.45 -0.12
N ALA A 82 -4.09 12.73 0.17
CA ALA A 82 -2.74 13.26 0.32
C ALA A 82 -2.01 12.60 1.50
N LEU A 83 -2.69 12.45 2.64
CA LEU A 83 -2.16 11.77 3.82
C LEU A 83 -1.81 10.31 3.53
N VAL A 84 -2.67 9.58 2.81
CA VAL A 84 -2.40 8.19 2.38
C VAL A 84 -1.15 8.11 1.51
N SER A 85 -1.01 9.01 0.54
CA SER A 85 0.20 9.06 -0.30
C SER A 85 1.45 9.36 0.53
N LEU A 86 1.36 10.30 1.49
CA LEU A 86 2.47 10.63 2.38
C LEU A 86 2.87 9.45 3.26
N LEU A 87 1.89 8.76 3.85
CA LEU A 87 2.14 7.57 4.67
C LEU A 87 2.82 6.47 3.86
N HIS A 88 2.42 6.25 2.61
CA HIS A 88 3.08 5.26 1.75
C HIS A 88 4.54 5.65 1.44
N VAL A 89 4.82 6.94 1.22
CA VAL A 89 6.21 7.41 1.03
C VAL A 89 7.03 7.20 2.30
N ILE A 90 6.50 7.56 3.48
CA ILE A 90 7.16 7.36 4.76
C ILE A 90 7.45 5.88 5.00
N GLU A 91 6.51 5.00 4.66
CA GLU A 91 6.66 3.54 4.75
C GLU A 91 7.85 3.06 3.91
N VAL A 92 7.91 3.46 2.64
CA VAL A 92 9.00 3.08 1.72
C VAL A 92 10.34 3.64 2.20
N MET A 93 10.40 4.90 2.63
CA MET A 93 11.64 5.51 3.13
C MET A 93 12.13 4.82 4.41
N SER A 94 11.21 4.45 5.31
CA SER A 94 11.54 3.71 6.53
C SER A 94 12.09 2.31 6.21
N LEU A 95 11.51 1.62 5.22
CA LEU A 95 11.97 0.31 4.75
C LEU A 95 13.37 0.37 4.10
N VAL A 96 13.64 1.40 3.31
CA VAL A 96 14.98 1.66 2.76
C VAL A 96 15.96 1.93 3.90
N GLY A 97 15.59 2.76 4.87
CA GLY A 97 16.39 3.02 6.07
C GLY A 97 16.74 1.75 6.83
N LEU A 98 15.76 0.89 7.11
CA LEU A 98 15.96 -0.42 7.76
C LEU A 98 16.91 -1.33 6.99
N SER A 99 16.94 -1.22 5.66
CA SER A 99 17.80 -2.03 4.79
C SER A 99 19.23 -1.49 4.72
N MET A 100 19.42 -0.20 4.95
CA MET A 100 20.72 0.46 4.93
C MET A 100 21.40 0.40 6.29
N ILE A 101 20.66 0.64 7.37
CA ILE A 101 21.19 0.78 8.74
C ILE A 101 20.99 -0.53 9.51
N SER A 102 22.09 -1.20 9.82
CA SER A 102 22.04 -2.43 10.61
C SER A 102 21.72 -2.12 12.08
N SER A 103 21.03 -3.04 12.76
CA SER A 103 20.79 -2.95 14.21
C SER A 103 22.08 -2.94 15.03
N THR A 104 23.17 -3.49 14.48
CA THR A 104 24.52 -3.47 15.08
C THR A 104 25.22 -2.12 14.97
N GLU A 105 24.88 -1.32 13.95
CA GLU A 105 25.47 0.00 13.71
C GLU A 105 24.79 1.05 14.58
N ASN A 106 23.45 1.08 14.57
CA ASN A 106 22.68 1.99 15.40
C ASN A 106 21.30 1.42 15.72
N GLY A 107 21.22 0.61 16.78
CA GLY A 107 19.98 -0.08 17.10
C GLY A 107 18.83 0.84 17.54
N LYS A 108 19.11 2.02 18.13
CA LYS A 108 18.04 3.00 18.47
C LYS A 108 17.40 3.56 17.21
N LEU A 109 18.21 3.92 16.22
CA LEU A 109 17.71 4.42 14.94
C LEU A 109 17.00 3.30 14.17
N HIS A 110 17.55 2.08 14.17
CA HIS A 110 16.92 0.92 13.54
C HIS A 110 15.54 0.61 14.14
N GLU A 111 15.42 0.64 15.47
CA GLU A 111 14.14 0.49 16.17
C GLU A 111 13.15 1.61 15.79
N GLY A 112 13.60 2.86 15.76
CA GLY A 112 12.77 3.99 15.33
C GLY A 112 12.28 3.86 13.89
N LEU A 113 13.13 3.39 12.98
CA LEU A 113 12.76 3.12 11.58
C LEU A 113 11.77 1.96 11.48
N PHE A 114 11.89 0.92 12.31
CA PHE A 114 10.95 -0.19 12.37
C PHE A 114 9.56 0.27 12.83
N ILE A 115 9.50 1.08 13.89
CA ILE A 115 8.25 1.66 14.38
C ILE A 115 7.62 2.56 13.31
N SER A 116 8.42 3.42 12.67
CA SER A 116 7.97 4.30 11.57
C SER A 116 7.40 3.50 10.41
N PHE A 117 8.11 2.45 9.96
CA PHE A 117 7.65 1.52 8.92
C PHE A 117 6.31 0.88 9.30
N MET A 118 6.19 0.32 10.50
CA MET A 118 4.98 -0.37 10.92
C MET A 118 3.78 0.56 11.06
N ALA A 119 3.96 1.69 11.73
CA ALA A 119 2.90 2.66 11.95
C ALA A 119 2.39 3.21 10.61
N SER A 120 3.31 3.67 9.75
CA SER A 120 2.95 4.19 8.43
C SER A 120 2.26 3.14 7.56
N ALA A 121 2.73 1.88 7.54
CA ALA A 121 2.09 0.77 6.82
C ALA A 121 0.66 0.52 7.29
N LEU A 122 0.43 0.42 8.61
CA LEU A 122 -0.89 0.15 9.18
C LEU A 122 -1.87 1.29 8.92
N PHE A 123 -1.44 2.55 9.11
CA PHE A 123 -2.27 3.71 8.81
C PHE A 123 -2.56 3.82 7.31
N TYR A 124 -1.57 3.56 6.45
CA TYR A 124 -1.76 3.51 5.00
C TYR A 124 -2.82 2.47 4.60
N MET A 125 -2.70 1.23 5.08
CA MET A 125 -3.67 0.16 4.78
C MET A 125 -5.08 0.54 5.25
N LEU A 126 -5.21 1.01 6.49
CA LEU A 126 -6.50 1.41 7.06
C LEU A 126 -7.16 2.55 6.28
N LEU A 127 -6.42 3.65 6.05
CA LEU A 127 -6.97 4.82 5.37
C LEU A 127 -7.30 4.53 3.90
N THR A 128 -6.52 3.68 3.22
CA THR A 128 -6.84 3.24 1.86
C THR A 128 -8.18 2.48 1.83
N ILE A 129 -8.41 1.56 2.78
CA ILE A 129 -9.70 0.85 2.91
C ILE A 129 -10.85 1.84 3.17
N ILE A 130 -10.65 2.82 4.04
CA ILE A 130 -11.66 3.85 4.35
C ILE A 130 -11.96 4.70 3.12
N LEU A 131 -10.93 5.19 2.41
CA LEU A 131 -11.08 5.99 1.19
C LEU A 131 -11.80 5.22 0.09
N MET A 132 -11.45 3.95 -0.12
CA MET A 132 -12.15 3.13 -1.11
C MET A 132 -13.62 2.94 -0.75
N ARG A 133 -13.94 2.62 0.52
CA ARG A 133 -15.33 2.49 0.99
C ARG A 133 -16.12 3.79 0.87
N TRP A 134 -15.52 4.92 1.21
CA TRP A 134 -16.19 6.20 1.18
C TRP A 134 -16.36 6.73 -0.26
N GLY A 135 -15.32 6.66 -1.08
CA GLY A 135 -15.32 7.24 -2.42
C GLY A 135 -16.05 6.41 -3.48
N ARG A 136 -15.99 5.08 -3.42
CA ARG A 136 -16.51 4.18 -4.48
C ARG A 136 -17.63 3.23 -4.06
N PHE A 137 -17.89 3.11 -2.76
CA PHE A 137 -19.04 2.33 -2.22
C PHE A 137 -20.08 3.25 -1.57
N GLY A 138 -20.04 4.55 -1.93
CA GLY A 138 -21.05 5.52 -1.53
C GLY A 138 -22.43 5.21 -2.13
N LYS A 139 -23.45 5.92 -1.64
CA LYS A 139 -24.87 5.66 -1.87
C LYS A 139 -25.28 5.63 -3.37
N ASP A 140 -24.49 6.26 -4.23
CA ASP A 140 -24.77 6.43 -5.67
C ASP A 140 -23.73 5.71 -6.56
N SER A 141 -22.87 4.86 -6.01
CA SER A 141 -21.81 4.18 -6.76
C SER A 141 -22.17 2.72 -7.09
N HIS A 142 -21.92 2.30 -8.32
CA HIS A 142 -22.00 0.89 -8.76
C HIS A 142 -20.59 0.27 -8.87
N PRO A 143 -20.00 -0.17 -7.75
CA PRO A 143 -18.66 -0.73 -7.76
C PRO A 143 -18.63 -2.06 -8.50
N SER A 144 -17.64 -2.21 -9.39
CA SER A 144 -17.40 -3.42 -10.17
C SER A 144 -17.10 -4.62 -9.25
N HIS A 145 -17.44 -5.83 -9.69
CA HIS A 145 -17.20 -7.07 -8.94
C HIS A 145 -15.73 -7.23 -8.52
N GLU A 146 -14.80 -6.78 -9.36
CA GLU A 146 -13.36 -6.82 -9.06
C GLU A 146 -12.94 -5.83 -7.96
N GLU A 147 -13.58 -4.65 -7.87
CA GLU A 147 -13.26 -3.66 -6.84
C GLU A 147 -13.77 -4.13 -5.47
N ARG A 148 -14.94 -4.77 -5.45
CA ARG A 148 -15.47 -5.47 -4.26
C ARG A 148 -14.49 -6.53 -3.79
N THR A 149 -14.00 -7.33 -4.73
CA THR A 149 -13.06 -8.41 -4.45
C THR A 149 -11.72 -7.88 -3.94
N SER A 150 -11.16 -6.85 -4.59
CA SER A 150 -9.93 -6.16 -4.13
C SER A 150 -10.09 -5.60 -2.72
N LEU A 151 -11.20 -4.91 -2.43
CA LEU A 151 -11.48 -4.37 -1.10
C LEU A 151 -11.59 -5.46 -0.03
N GLN A 152 -12.21 -6.61 -0.36
CA GLN A 152 -12.28 -7.76 0.54
C GLN A 152 -10.89 -8.33 0.83
N TYR A 153 -10.06 -8.54 -0.19
CA TYR A 153 -8.69 -9.01 0.00
C TYR A 153 -7.84 -8.02 0.82
N LYS A 154 -7.93 -6.72 0.54
CA LYS A 154 -7.27 -5.67 1.31
C LYS A 154 -7.69 -5.65 2.77
N THR A 155 -8.99 -5.79 3.03
CA THR A 155 -9.53 -5.87 4.40
C THR A 155 -9.00 -7.11 5.12
N ARG A 156 -9.00 -8.28 4.46
CA ARG A 156 -8.47 -9.53 5.03
C ARG A 156 -6.97 -9.44 5.34
N LEU A 157 -6.18 -8.88 4.42
CA LEU A 157 -4.74 -8.67 4.61
C LEU A 157 -4.45 -7.70 5.74
N PHE A 158 -5.22 -6.61 5.86
CA PHE A 158 -5.09 -5.67 6.97
C PHE A 158 -5.35 -6.34 8.33
N ILE A 159 -6.46 -7.09 8.45
CA ILE A 159 -6.80 -7.82 9.68
C ILE A 159 -5.73 -8.88 10.01
N PHE A 160 -5.25 -9.61 9.00
CA PHE A 160 -4.17 -10.56 9.17
C PHE A 160 -2.89 -9.87 9.66
N ASN A 161 -2.48 -8.79 9.01
CA ASN A 161 -1.26 -8.04 9.32
C ASN A 161 -1.27 -7.52 10.77
N ILE A 162 -2.35 -6.86 11.20
CA ILE A 162 -2.44 -6.34 12.58
C ILE A 162 -2.48 -7.48 13.61
N THR A 163 -3.16 -8.59 13.30
CA THR A 163 -3.23 -9.75 14.20
C THR A 163 -1.85 -10.37 14.39
N VAL A 164 -1.13 -10.60 13.29
CA VAL A 164 0.24 -11.15 13.34
C VAL A 164 1.18 -10.18 14.05
N PHE A 165 1.07 -8.88 13.80
CA PHE A 165 1.90 -7.87 14.46
C PHE A 165 1.71 -7.87 15.99
N VAL A 166 0.47 -7.90 16.48
CA VAL A 166 0.17 -7.98 17.92
C VAL A 166 0.73 -9.27 18.53
N VAL A 167 0.58 -10.40 17.85
CA VAL A 167 1.14 -11.70 18.28
C VAL A 167 2.68 -11.65 18.31
N ALA A 168 3.32 -11.02 17.32
CA ALA A 168 4.77 -10.85 17.29
C ALA A 168 5.27 -10.00 18.47
N VAL A 169 4.59 -8.89 18.78
CA VAL A 169 4.91 -8.04 19.95
C VAL A 169 4.78 -8.84 21.25
N TYR A 170 3.76 -9.69 21.38
CA TYR A 170 3.61 -10.58 22.53
C TYR A 170 4.81 -11.54 22.67
N PHE A 171 5.23 -12.21 21.59
CA PHE A 171 6.39 -13.11 21.63
C PHE A 171 7.70 -12.38 21.90
N PHE A 172 7.87 -11.16 21.39
CA PHE A 172 9.03 -10.32 21.69
C PHE A 172 9.11 -9.99 23.18
N TRP A 173 8.00 -9.54 23.78
CA TRP A 173 7.93 -9.27 25.21
C TRP A 173 8.19 -10.53 26.04
N ARG A 174 7.58 -11.65 25.67
CA ARG A 174 7.74 -12.94 26.35
C ARG A 174 9.20 -13.42 26.30
N HIS A 175 9.84 -13.35 25.15
CA HIS A 175 11.25 -13.70 24.99
C HIS A 175 12.15 -12.85 25.90
N ASN A 176 11.93 -11.53 25.92
CA ASN A 176 12.74 -10.63 26.73
C ASN A 176 12.59 -10.90 28.24
N LYS A 177 11.37 -11.19 28.71
CA LYS A 177 11.08 -11.40 30.13
C LYS A 177 11.47 -12.80 30.63
N TYR A 178 11.13 -13.84 29.88
CA TYR A 178 11.24 -15.24 30.32
C TYR A 178 12.47 -15.96 29.77
N CYS A 179 13.09 -15.46 28.70
CA CYS A 179 14.28 -16.07 28.08
C CYS A 179 14.07 -17.55 27.75
N GLU A 180 12.89 -17.89 27.21
CA GLU A 180 12.58 -19.26 26.79
C GLU A 180 13.22 -19.55 25.42
N PRO A 181 13.83 -20.74 25.22
CA PRO A 181 14.40 -21.13 23.93
C PRO A 181 13.30 -21.26 22.86
N GLY A 182 13.60 -20.85 21.63
CA GLY A 182 12.68 -20.92 20.49
C GLY A 182 11.57 -19.86 20.43
N VAL A 183 11.27 -19.14 21.53
CA VAL A 183 10.24 -18.08 21.51
C VAL A 183 10.60 -16.92 20.57
N TYR A 184 11.89 -16.61 20.45
CA TYR A 184 12.36 -15.59 19.53
C TYR A 184 12.17 -15.99 18.05
N SER A 185 12.13 -17.29 17.74
CA SER A 185 11.81 -17.77 16.40
C SER A 185 10.35 -17.54 16.01
N TYR A 186 9.41 -17.63 16.96
CA TYR A 186 8.01 -17.25 16.71
C TYR A 186 7.85 -15.75 16.48
N PHE A 187 8.63 -14.93 17.18
CA PHE A 187 8.73 -13.49 16.89
C PHE A 187 9.24 -13.26 15.46
N ALA A 188 10.36 -13.89 15.10
CA ALA A 188 10.92 -13.78 13.76
C ALA A 188 9.92 -14.21 12.68
N LEU A 189 9.21 -15.33 12.86
CA LEU A 189 8.15 -15.78 11.96
C LEU A 189 7.05 -14.71 11.79
N GLY A 190 6.65 -14.07 12.89
CA GLY A 190 5.72 -12.95 12.87
C GLY A 190 6.21 -11.78 12.01
N GLU A 191 7.49 -11.39 12.14
CA GLU A 191 8.08 -10.36 11.29
C GLU A 191 8.00 -10.72 9.80
N TYR A 192 8.35 -11.96 9.43
CA TYR A 192 8.23 -12.43 8.04
C TYR A 192 6.79 -12.34 7.53
N LEU A 193 5.81 -12.82 8.30
CA LEU A 193 4.41 -12.81 7.90
C LEU A 193 3.83 -11.38 7.77
N VAL A 194 4.25 -10.45 8.64
CA VAL A 194 3.87 -9.04 8.54
C VAL A 194 4.45 -8.40 7.27
N VAL A 195 5.72 -8.64 6.96
CA VAL A 195 6.34 -8.10 5.74
C VAL A 195 5.71 -8.71 4.48
N LEU A 196 5.49 -10.04 4.47
CA LEU A 196 4.86 -10.72 3.34
C LEU A 196 3.43 -10.23 3.08
N SER A 197 2.63 -10.05 4.13
CA SER A 197 1.27 -9.51 3.99
C SER A 197 1.26 -8.04 3.54
N ASN A 198 2.24 -7.23 3.95
CA ASN A 198 2.42 -5.88 3.41
C ASN A 198 2.79 -5.90 1.92
N ILE A 199 3.70 -6.78 1.48
CA ILE A 199 4.02 -6.95 0.06
C ILE A 199 2.78 -7.38 -0.74
N ALA A 200 2.01 -8.34 -0.21
CA ALA A 200 0.78 -8.82 -0.83
C ALA A 200 -0.26 -7.70 -0.95
N TYR A 201 -0.43 -6.86 0.07
CA TYR A 201 -1.36 -5.73 0.03
C TYR A 201 -0.99 -4.76 -1.09
N GLN A 202 0.30 -4.51 -1.28
CA GLN A 202 0.79 -3.55 -2.27
C GLN A 202 0.66 -4.14 -3.68
N SER A 203 0.75 -5.47 -3.81
CA SER A 203 0.53 -6.18 -5.08
C SER A 203 -0.95 -6.12 -5.52
N LEU A 204 -1.91 -5.99 -4.59
CA LEU A 204 -3.32 -5.78 -4.95
C LEU A 204 -3.55 -4.47 -5.70
N ALA A 205 -2.61 -3.52 -5.66
CA ALA A 205 -2.69 -2.31 -6.47
C ALA A 205 -2.74 -2.60 -7.98
N VAL A 206 -2.10 -3.67 -8.43
CA VAL A 206 -2.15 -4.10 -9.83
C VAL A 206 -3.59 -4.41 -10.25
N MET A 207 -4.39 -4.99 -9.36
CA MET A 207 -5.81 -5.27 -9.64
C MET A 207 -6.64 -3.98 -9.71
N ASP A 208 -6.34 -2.98 -8.88
CA ASP A 208 -7.06 -1.70 -8.87
C ASP A 208 -6.80 -0.89 -10.15
N PHE A 209 -5.55 -0.83 -10.61
CA PHE A 209 -5.16 -0.04 -11.78
C PHE A 209 -5.44 -0.73 -13.13
N ARG A 210 -5.68 -2.04 -13.14
CA ARG A 210 -5.92 -2.81 -14.38
C ARG A 210 -7.07 -2.23 -15.19
N LYS A 211 -8.10 -1.68 -14.55
CA LYS A 211 -9.26 -1.07 -15.22
C LYS A 211 -9.09 0.42 -15.51
N SER A 212 -8.42 1.18 -14.64
CA SER A 212 -8.19 2.62 -14.89
C SER A 212 -7.34 2.87 -16.14
N CYS A 213 -6.37 2.00 -16.43
CA CYS A 213 -5.64 2.05 -17.70
C CYS A 213 -6.53 1.79 -18.93
N ILE A 214 -7.49 0.85 -18.83
CA ILE A 214 -8.37 0.49 -19.95
C ILE A 214 -9.32 1.65 -20.29
N VAL A 215 -9.95 2.27 -19.28
CA VAL A 215 -10.87 3.39 -19.49
C VAL A 215 -10.15 4.63 -20.07
N MET A 216 -8.90 4.87 -19.68
CA MET A 216 -8.10 5.96 -20.24
C MET A 216 -7.70 5.70 -21.71
N PHE A 217 -7.46 4.44 -22.08
CA PHE A 217 -7.19 4.05 -23.48
C PHE A 217 -8.43 4.12 -24.38
N ASP A 218 -9.60 3.78 -23.85
CA ASP A 218 -10.87 3.90 -24.57
C ASP A 218 -11.24 5.37 -24.87
N LEU A 219 -11.03 6.27 -23.89
CA LEU A 219 -11.25 7.71 -24.07
C LEU A 219 -10.16 8.39 -24.91
N GLY A 220 -9.04 7.70 -25.15
CA GLY A 220 -7.92 8.15 -25.99
C GLY A 220 -7.97 7.62 -27.42
N SER A 221 -8.91 6.73 -27.74
CA SER A 221 -9.16 6.30 -29.12
C SER A 221 -10.19 7.26 -29.74
N PRO A 222 -9.82 8.04 -30.78
CA PRO A 222 -10.82 8.76 -31.53
C PRO A 222 -11.75 7.73 -32.17
N ASN A 223 -13.05 7.91 -31.96
CA ASN A 223 -14.09 7.09 -32.54
C ASN A 223 -13.90 7.07 -34.07
N PRO A 224 -13.72 5.91 -34.73
CA PRO A 224 -13.52 5.87 -36.18
C PRO A 224 -14.80 6.16 -36.99
N GLU A 225 -15.88 6.64 -36.36
CA GLU A 225 -17.12 7.04 -37.05
C GLU A 225 -17.20 8.54 -37.39
N ASP A 226 -16.21 9.36 -37.01
CA ASP A 226 -16.18 10.81 -37.33
C ASP A 226 -15.29 11.16 -38.55
N SER A 227 -15.20 10.28 -39.54
CA SER A 227 -14.49 10.58 -40.79
C SER A 227 -15.37 10.37 -42.02
N GLU A 228 -16.24 11.33 -42.31
CA GLU A 228 -16.66 11.69 -43.68
C GLU A 228 -16.95 13.20 -43.75
N PRO A 229 -16.51 13.89 -44.82
CA PRO A 229 -16.27 15.33 -44.80
C PRO A 229 -17.49 16.16 -45.23
N TYR A 230 -17.63 17.34 -44.62
CA TYR A 230 -18.56 18.38 -45.01
C TYR A 230 -18.46 18.74 -46.50
N PHE A 231 -19.54 18.55 -47.26
CA PHE A 231 -19.73 19.21 -48.55
C PHE A 231 -21.17 19.77 -48.66
N HIS A 232 -21.21 21.11 -48.73
CA HIS A 232 -22.28 22.00 -49.21
C HIS A 232 -23.57 22.24 -48.39
N MET A 233 -23.66 23.47 -47.86
CA MET A 233 -24.88 24.30 -47.82
C MET A 233 -25.18 24.87 -49.23
N PRO A 234 -26.42 25.32 -49.59
CA PRO A 234 -27.17 26.34 -48.84
C PRO A 234 -28.71 26.21 -48.79
N TYR A 235 -29.26 26.84 -47.74
CA TYR A 235 -30.48 27.66 -47.68
C TYR A 235 -31.64 27.40 -48.68
N ARG A 236 -32.81 27.03 -48.14
CA ARG A 236 -34.11 27.45 -48.71
C ARG A 236 -35.13 27.74 -47.60
N GLN A 237 -35.32 29.03 -47.36
CA GLN A 237 -36.47 29.62 -46.71
C GLN A 237 -37.57 29.85 -47.77
N LYS A 238 -38.77 29.30 -47.56
CA LYS A 238 -40.06 29.60 -48.23
C LYS A 238 -41.14 28.92 -47.36
N SER A 239 -42.29 29.49 -47.01
CA SER A 239 -42.89 30.81 -47.19
C SER A 239 -44.21 30.77 -46.39
N VAL A 240 -44.58 31.90 -45.78
CA VAL A 240 -45.89 32.17 -45.16
C VAL A 240 -47.00 32.16 -46.22
N GLY A 241 -48.21 31.70 -45.85
CA GLY A 241 -49.47 31.86 -46.59
C GLY A 241 -50.58 30.99 -45.96
N VAL A 242 -51.41 31.48 -45.04
CA VAL A 242 -52.65 32.29 -45.22
C VAL A 242 -53.86 31.46 -45.66
N PHE A 243 -54.85 31.41 -44.75
CA PHE A 243 -56.31 31.33 -44.89
C PHE A 243 -57.00 30.27 -45.77
N GLY A 244 -58.06 29.67 -45.22
CA GLY A 244 -59.06 28.90 -45.95
C GLY A 244 -60.07 28.20 -45.05
N THR A 245 -60.91 28.97 -44.35
CA THR A 245 -62.23 28.56 -43.85
C THR A 245 -63.21 28.46 -45.03
N ASP A 246 -64.17 27.52 -44.96
CA ASP A 246 -65.58 27.66 -45.43
C ASP A 246 -65.84 27.76 -46.97
N TYR A 247 -66.81 27.14 -47.67
CA TYR A 247 -68.05 26.35 -47.44
C TYR A 247 -68.32 25.48 -48.71
N VAL A 248 -69.38 24.65 -48.64
CA VAL A 248 -70.37 24.29 -49.69
C VAL A 248 -70.33 25.16 -50.96
#